data_AF-A0A2N2YLF0-F1
#
_entry.id   AF-A0A2N2YLF0-F1
#
_cell.length_a   1.000
_cell.length_b   1.000
_cell.length_c   1.000
_cell.angle_alpha   90.00
_cell.angle_beta   90.00
_cell.angle_gamma   90.00
#
_symmetry.space_group_name_H-M   'P 1'
#
loop_
_entity.id
_entity.type
_entity.pdbx_description
1 polymer ?
#
loop_
_entity_poly.entity_id
_entity_poly.type
_entity_poly.pdbx_seq_one_letter_code
_entity_poly.pdbx_strand_id
1 'polypeptide(L)'
;MDKELTISSKFKNAAYALIGIGIIAFIYGFIKYPERAWANLLINNYYFLALTIGATFFMALQYITQSGWSSGFVRIPQAIANFFPVLLLLMIPLLFGLHHLYHWSHAEEVAQDAILQHKAPYLNVPFFIIRFFIYFAVWIGLTQLLRKFSHNEDLEGGLKYFEKSEFYSKVYIFSLALTFSLATFDWVMSIDAHWFSTIFAIRNFAMSFYHAVVLITIIIILLNKLGYFPFFNKYHLQDLTKYIFILSIIWAYTWFSQYILIWYANIPEETVYYV
;
A
#
# COMPACT_ATOMS: atom_id res chain seq x y z
N MET A 1 29.85 -2.89 -0.05
CA MET A 1 29.23 -3.23 1.25
C MET A 1 29.27 -4.75 1.31
N ASP A 2 30.35 -5.30 1.82
CA ASP A 2 30.80 -6.66 1.44
C ASP A 2 30.26 -7.74 2.37
N LYS A 3 29.34 -7.36 3.26
CA LYS A 3 28.67 -8.27 4.18
C LYS A 3 27.27 -8.57 3.65
N GLU A 4 27.12 -9.73 3.04
CA GLU A 4 25.80 -10.24 2.64
C GLU A 4 24.90 -10.44 3.87
N LEU A 5 23.62 -10.10 3.72
CA LEU A 5 22.63 -10.29 4.78
C LEU A 5 22.42 -11.78 5.03
N THR A 6 22.92 -12.28 6.15
CA THR A 6 22.69 -13.66 6.60
C THR A 6 21.50 -13.70 7.55
N ILE A 7 20.44 -14.41 7.13
CA ILE A 7 19.23 -14.59 7.94
C ILE A 7 19.37 -15.87 8.75
N SER A 8 19.25 -15.77 10.08
CA SER A 8 19.34 -16.93 10.98
C SER A 8 18.26 -17.98 10.68
N SER A 9 18.60 -19.27 10.81
CA SER A 9 17.64 -20.37 10.64
C SER A 9 16.47 -20.28 11.63
N LYS A 10 16.72 -19.76 12.85
CA LYS A 10 15.66 -19.50 13.84
C LYS A 10 14.62 -18.52 13.33
N PHE A 11 15.06 -17.42 12.70
CA PHE A 11 14.15 -16.44 12.11
C PHE A 11 13.34 -17.03 10.96
N LYS A 12 13.99 -17.80 10.05
CA LYS A 12 13.29 -18.48 8.95
C LYS A 12 12.23 -19.45 9.46
N ASN A 13 12.59 -20.29 10.44
CA ASN A 13 11.67 -21.26 11.02
C ASN A 13 10.51 -20.58 11.74
N ALA A 14 10.77 -19.50 12.47
CA ALA A 14 9.71 -18.70 13.10
C ALA A 14 8.77 -18.09 12.05
N ALA A 15 9.30 -17.55 10.94
CA ALA A 15 8.50 -17.02 9.85
C ALA A 15 7.62 -18.10 9.20
N TYR A 16 8.18 -19.29 8.91
CA TYR A 16 7.40 -20.41 8.38
C TYR A 16 6.33 -20.90 9.36
N ALA A 17 6.62 -20.93 10.65
CA ALA A 17 5.63 -21.28 11.67
C ALA A 17 4.47 -20.27 11.70
N LEU A 18 4.76 -18.97 11.65
CA LEU A 18 3.75 -17.91 11.60
C LEU A 18 2.90 -17.98 10.32
N ILE A 19 3.51 -18.29 9.17
CA ILE A 19 2.78 -18.52 7.92
C ILE A 19 1.83 -19.72 8.07
N GLY A 20 2.31 -20.83 8.65
CA GLY A 20 1.48 -22.02 8.90
C GLY A 20 0.30 -21.73 9.82
N ILE A 21 0.52 -21.02 10.93
CA ILE A 21 -0.55 -20.57 11.84
C ILE A 21 -1.54 -19.69 11.10
N GLY A 22 -1.06 -18.76 10.26
CA GLY A 22 -1.91 -17.90 9.44
C GLY A 22 -2.80 -18.68 8.48
N ILE A 23 -2.25 -19.69 7.79
CA ILE A 23 -3.02 -20.56 6.88
C ILE A 23 -4.10 -21.35 7.64
N ILE A 24 -3.76 -21.91 8.80
CA ILE A 24 -4.72 -22.67 9.62
C ILE A 24 -5.85 -21.75 10.09
N ALA A 25 -5.52 -20.56 10.59
CA ALA A 25 -6.50 -19.57 11.04
C ALA A 25 -7.39 -19.10 9.88
N PHE A 26 -6.81 -18.91 8.68
CA PHE A 26 -7.53 -18.56 7.47
C PHE A 26 -8.54 -19.65 7.07
N ILE A 27 -8.10 -20.91 6.96
CA ILE A 27 -8.98 -22.04 6.62
C ILE A 27 -10.10 -22.20 7.65
N TYR A 28 -9.77 -22.13 8.94
CA TYR A 28 -10.75 -22.19 10.02
C TYR A 28 -11.79 -21.06 9.92
N GLY A 29 -11.34 -19.84 9.63
CA GLY A 29 -12.20 -18.68 9.45
C GLY A 29 -13.21 -18.88 8.32
N PHE A 30 -12.77 -19.38 7.16
CA PHE A 30 -13.65 -19.64 6.02
C PHE A 30 -14.68 -20.75 6.29
N ILE A 31 -14.32 -21.78 7.06
CA ILE A 31 -15.23 -22.88 7.41
C ILE A 31 -16.31 -22.41 8.40
N LYS A 32 -15.96 -21.58 9.38
CA LYS A 32 -16.87 -21.21 10.48
C LYS A 32 -17.60 -19.87 10.27
N TYR A 33 -16.94 -18.89 9.66
CA TYR A 33 -17.41 -17.51 9.56
C TYR A 33 -17.05 -16.89 8.19
N PRO A 34 -17.62 -17.39 7.08
CA PRO A 34 -17.22 -17.01 5.72
C PRO A 34 -17.30 -15.49 5.45
N GLU A 35 -18.39 -14.82 5.86
CA GLU A 35 -18.54 -13.37 5.67
C GLU A 35 -17.42 -12.56 6.35
N ARG A 36 -17.12 -12.92 7.61
CA ARG A 36 -16.02 -12.28 8.35
C ARG A 36 -14.68 -12.62 7.73
N ALA A 37 -14.51 -13.81 7.18
CA ALA A 37 -13.26 -14.25 6.58
C ALA A 37 -12.93 -13.45 5.32
N TRP A 38 -13.93 -13.16 4.47
CA TRP A 38 -13.76 -12.29 3.30
C TRP A 38 -13.37 -10.86 3.68
N ALA A 39 -14.09 -10.24 4.63
CA ALA A 39 -13.75 -8.90 5.12
C ALA A 39 -12.34 -8.83 5.74
N ASN A 40 -11.97 -9.85 6.52
CA ASN A 40 -10.63 -9.94 7.11
C ASN A 40 -9.53 -10.19 6.07
N LEU A 41 -9.82 -10.90 4.97
CA LEU A 41 -8.87 -11.06 3.89
C LEU A 41 -8.60 -9.72 3.20
N LEU A 42 -9.66 -8.94 2.94
CA LEU A 42 -9.54 -7.61 2.34
C LEU A 42 -8.72 -6.66 3.21
N ILE A 43 -9.05 -6.52 4.50
CA ILE A 43 -8.37 -5.58 5.39
C ILE A 43 -6.88 -5.92 5.57
N ASN A 44 -6.55 -7.21 5.73
CA ASN A 44 -5.17 -7.65 5.90
C ASN A 44 -4.36 -7.40 4.63
N ASN A 45 -4.90 -7.78 3.47
CA ASN A 45 -4.20 -7.56 2.21
C ASN A 45 -4.04 -6.06 1.89
N TYR A 46 -5.08 -5.25 2.16
CA TYR A 46 -5.01 -3.80 1.98
C TYR A 46 -3.97 -3.16 2.90
N TYR A 47 -3.83 -3.63 4.14
CA TYR A 47 -2.78 -3.18 5.05
C TYR A 47 -1.37 -3.44 4.50
N PHE A 48 -1.10 -4.66 4.05
CA PHE A 48 0.21 -4.97 3.47
C PHE A 48 0.45 -4.25 2.13
N LEU A 49 -0.59 -4.05 1.33
CA LEU A 49 -0.53 -3.23 0.13
C LEU A 49 -0.15 -1.78 0.47
N ALA A 50 -0.81 -1.18 1.47
CA ALA A 50 -0.52 0.18 1.93
C ALA A 50 0.95 0.32 2.35
N LEU A 51 1.51 -0.66 3.06
CA LEU A 51 2.94 -0.69 3.41
C LEU A 51 3.84 -0.74 2.17
N THR A 52 3.53 -1.59 1.19
CA THR A 52 4.32 -1.74 -0.05
C THR A 52 4.24 -0.49 -0.93
N ILE A 53 3.07 0.12 -1.06
CA ILE A 53 2.84 1.38 -1.77
C ILE A 53 3.60 2.52 -1.09
N GLY A 54 3.50 2.64 0.23
CA GLY A 54 4.22 3.67 0.98
C GLY A 54 5.74 3.52 0.88
N ALA A 55 6.26 2.30 0.86
CA ALA A 55 7.70 2.04 0.77
C ALA A 55 8.24 2.36 -0.63
N THR A 56 7.50 2.01 -1.68
CA THR A 56 7.85 2.39 -3.05
C THR A 56 7.74 3.88 -3.30
N PHE A 57 6.72 4.53 -2.73
CA PHE A 57 6.62 5.97 -2.75
C PHE A 57 7.80 6.63 -2.04
N PHE A 58 8.19 6.14 -0.86
CA PHE A 58 9.38 6.62 -0.16
C PHE A 58 10.62 6.53 -1.06
N MET A 59 10.87 5.38 -1.69
CA MET A 59 11.99 5.19 -2.62
C MET A 59 11.94 6.17 -3.79
N ALA A 60 10.80 6.27 -4.47
CA ALA A 60 10.64 7.16 -5.62
C ALA A 60 10.84 8.63 -5.24
N LEU A 61 10.33 9.03 -4.06
CA LEU A 61 10.52 10.37 -3.52
C LEU A 61 12.01 10.68 -3.33
N GLN A 62 12.79 9.77 -2.75
CA GLN A 62 14.23 9.97 -2.53
C GLN A 62 15.00 10.21 -3.84
N TYR A 63 14.63 9.53 -4.92
CA TYR A 63 15.24 9.73 -6.23
C TYR A 63 14.91 11.11 -6.82
N ILE A 64 13.64 11.54 -6.77
CA ILE A 64 13.22 12.85 -7.30
C ILE A 64 13.83 13.99 -6.49
N THR A 65 13.90 13.86 -5.17
CA THR A 65 14.54 14.86 -4.29
C THR A 65 16.06 14.75 -4.29
N GLN A 66 16.64 13.84 -5.08
CA GLN A 66 18.08 13.58 -5.21
C GLN A 66 18.78 13.50 -3.84
N SER A 67 18.13 12.80 -2.90
CA SER A 67 18.53 12.84 -1.49
C SER A 67 19.71 11.93 -1.20
N GLY A 68 20.85 12.54 -0.81
CA GLY A 68 22.06 11.79 -0.51
C GLY A 68 22.02 10.97 0.80
N TRP A 69 21.29 11.45 1.82
CA TRP A 69 21.24 10.81 3.15
C TRP A 69 20.58 9.43 3.15
N SER A 70 19.66 9.19 2.22
CA SER A 70 18.87 7.95 2.14
C SER A 70 19.49 6.91 1.21
N SER A 71 20.52 7.27 0.44
CA SER A 71 21.21 6.41 -0.52
C SER A 71 21.67 5.07 0.09
N GLY A 72 22.22 5.10 1.31
CA GLY A 72 22.66 3.90 2.02
C GLY A 72 21.54 2.95 2.47
N PHE A 73 20.28 3.39 2.43
CA PHE A 73 19.13 2.60 2.88
C PHE A 73 18.20 2.17 1.73
N VAL A 74 18.47 2.56 0.49
CA VAL A 74 17.59 2.34 -0.69
C VAL A 74 17.18 0.87 -0.88
N ARG A 75 18.03 -0.08 -0.46
CA ARG A 75 17.75 -1.52 -0.57
C ARG A 75 16.58 -1.98 0.31
N ILE A 76 16.28 -1.29 1.41
CA ILE A 76 15.18 -1.63 2.32
C ILE A 76 13.81 -1.39 1.69
N PRO A 77 13.46 -0.15 1.25
CA PRO A 77 12.19 0.07 0.58
C PRO A 77 12.07 -0.76 -0.71
N GLN A 78 13.17 -1.03 -1.43
CA GLN A 78 13.16 -1.95 -2.58
C GLN A 78 12.81 -3.40 -2.21
N ALA A 79 13.26 -3.89 -1.06
CA ALA A 79 12.92 -5.22 -0.59
C ALA A 79 11.44 -5.31 -0.22
N ILE A 80 10.92 -4.29 0.49
CA ILE A 80 9.49 -4.19 0.84
C ILE A 80 8.63 -4.09 -0.44
N ALA A 81 9.09 -3.28 -1.42
CA ALA A 81 8.46 -3.10 -2.72
C ALA A 81 8.31 -4.41 -3.51
N ASN A 82 9.26 -5.34 -3.37
CA ASN A 82 9.20 -6.64 -4.04
C ASN A 82 8.10 -7.57 -3.51
N PHE A 83 7.32 -7.12 -2.52
CA PHE A 83 6.14 -7.83 -2.05
C PHE A 83 4.93 -7.67 -2.99
N PHE A 84 4.94 -6.74 -3.94
CA PHE A 84 3.81 -6.53 -4.88
C PHE A 84 3.35 -7.79 -5.63
N PRO A 85 4.23 -8.64 -6.20
CA PRO A 85 3.78 -9.87 -6.87
C PRO A 85 3.11 -10.85 -5.90
N VAL A 86 3.58 -10.92 -4.65
CA VAL A 86 2.94 -11.74 -3.61
C VAL A 86 1.57 -11.18 -3.24
N LEU A 87 1.46 -9.85 -3.11
CA LEU A 87 0.19 -9.18 -2.87
C LEU A 87 -0.83 -9.42 -3.98
N LEU A 88 -0.41 -9.41 -5.25
CA LEU A 88 -1.30 -9.75 -6.36
C LEU A 88 -1.88 -11.16 -6.17
N LEU A 89 -1.04 -12.14 -5.84
CA LEU A 89 -1.49 -13.51 -5.58
C LEU A 89 -2.43 -13.60 -4.37
N LEU A 90 -2.15 -12.86 -3.29
CA LEU A 90 -2.98 -12.83 -2.09
C LEU A 90 -4.31 -12.09 -2.30
N MET A 91 -4.36 -11.13 -3.23
CA MET A 91 -5.55 -10.35 -3.55
C MET A 91 -6.47 -11.04 -4.58
N ILE A 92 -5.95 -11.91 -5.46
CA ILE A 92 -6.77 -12.66 -6.44
C ILE A 92 -7.95 -13.42 -5.80
N PRO A 93 -7.81 -14.12 -4.65
CA PRO A 93 -8.93 -14.78 -4.00
C PRO A 93 -10.14 -13.88 -3.74
N LEU A 94 -9.93 -12.57 -3.50
CA LEU A 94 -11.03 -11.62 -3.26
C LEU A 94 -11.95 -11.46 -4.47
N LEU A 95 -11.46 -11.73 -5.69
CA LEU A 95 -12.28 -11.69 -6.91
C LEU A 95 -13.38 -12.76 -6.92
N PHE A 96 -13.20 -13.86 -6.20
CA PHE A 96 -14.23 -14.89 -6.01
C PHE A 96 -15.22 -14.53 -4.88
N GLY A 97 -14.82 -13.62 -3.98
CA GLY A 97 -15.62 -13.16 -2.85
C GLY A 97 -16.32 -11.82 -3.10
N LEU A 98 -16.41 -11.32 -4.33
CA LEU A 98 -16.96 -9.99 -4.62
C LEU A 98 -18.39 -9.82 -4.08
N HIS A 99 -19.24 -10.82 -4.26
CA HIS A 99 -20.63 -10.85 -3.80
C HIS A 99 -20.77 -10.83 -2.26
N HIS A 100 -19.74 -11.20 -1.51
CA HIS A 100 -19.72 -11.10 -0.06
C HIS A 100 -19.26 -9.72 0.45
N LEU A 101 -18.50 -8.99 -0.38
CA LEU A 101 -17.85 -7.74 0.01
C LEU A 101 -18.60 -6.52 -0.51
N TYR A 102 -19.23 -6.64 -1.68
CA TYR A 102 -19.72 -5.51 -2.46
C TYR A 102 -21.16 -5.76 -2.90
N HIS A 103 -22.10 -5.04 -2.30
CA HIS A 103 -23.53 -5.13 -2.61
C HIS A 103 -23.82 -4.73 -4.08
N TRP A 104 -23.09 -3.75 -4.63
CA TRP A 104 -23.18 -3.36 -6.04
C TRP A 104 -22.86 -4.47 -7.05
N SER A 105 -22.30 -5.60 -6.61
CA SER A 105 -22.08 -6.76 -7.47
C SER A 105 -23.34 -7.61 -7.70
N HIS A 106 -24.39 -7.45 -6.87
CA HIS A 106 -25.65 -8.18 -7.00
C HIS A 106 -26.60 -7.47 -7.98
N ALA A 107 -26.94 -8.14 -9.07
CA ALA A 107 -27.80 -7.56 -10.11
C ALA A 107 -29.19 -7.16 -9.59
N GLU A 108 -29.74 -7.92 -8.64
CA GLU A 108 -31.05 -7.64 -8.02
C GLU A 108 -31.04 -6.34 -7.21
N GLU A 109 -29.98 -6.09 -6.45
CA GLU A 109 -29.83 -4.87 -5.65
C GLU A 109 -29.63 -3.64 -6.56
N VAL A 110 -28.81 -3.77 -7.60
CA VAL A 110 -28.63 -2.71 -8.60
C VAL A 110 -29.94 -2.39 -9.34
N ALA A 111 -30.77 -3.39 -9.65
CA ALA A 111 -32.05 -3.16 -10.34
C ALA A 111 -33.05 -2.33 -9.52
N GLN A 112 -32.96 -2.38 -8.19
CA GLN A 112 -33.88 -1.69 -7.27
C GLN A 112 -33.35 -0.34 -6.79
N ASP A 113 -32.08 -0.03 -7.05
CA ASP A 113 -31.39 1.14 -6.50
C ASP A 113 -30.89 2.10 -7.59
N ALA A 114 -31.47 3.31 -7.62
CA ALA A 114 -31.12 4.34 -8.60
C ALA A 114 -29.67 4.85 -8.47
N ILE A 115 -29.10 4.87 -7.26
CA ILE A 115 -27.72 5.32 -7.03
C ILE A 115 -26.75 4.29 -7.61
N LEU A 116 -27.01 3.01 -7.37
CA LEU A 116 -26.20 1.92 -7.94
C LEU A 116 -26.29 1.88 -9.46
N GLN A 117 -27.47 2.10 -10.05
CA GLN A 117 -27.63 2.22 -11.51
C GLN A 117 -26.80 3.36 -12.09
N HIS A 118 -26.81 4.53 -11.43
CA HIS A 118 -26.00 5.66 -11.85
C HIS A 118 -24.49 5.37 -11.75
N LYS A 119 -24.05 4.57 -10.77
CA LYS A 119 -22.64 4.17 -10.59
C LYS A 119 -22.22 2.96 -11.43
N ALA A 120 -23.16 2.21 -12.01
CA ALA A 120 -22.90 0.98 -12.78
C ALA A 120 -21.87 1.11 -13.92
N PRO A 121 -21.75 2.25 -14.65
CA PRO A 121 -20.68 2.41 -15.64
C PRO A 121 -19.27 2.27 -15.05
N TYR A 122 -19.09 2.58 -13.76
CA TYR A 122 -17.82 2.43 -13.04
C TYR A 122 -17.80 1.17 -12.16
N LEU A 123 -18.84 0.97 -11.35
CA LEU A 123 -19.01 -0.17 -10.43
C LEU A 123 -19.75 -1.33 -11.13
N ASN A 124 -19.02 -2.07 -11.96
CA ASN A 124 -19.47 -3.34 -12.52
C ASN A 124 -18.34 -4.37 -12.46
N VAL A 125 -18.69 -5.65 -12.33
CA VAL A 125 -17.73 -6.73 -12.10
C VAL A 125 -16.64 -6.82 -13.19
N PRO A 126 -16.96 -6.82 -14.51
CA PRO A 126 -15.94 -6.91 -15.54
C PRO A 126 -14.95 -5.75 -15.51
N PHE A 127 -15.44 -4.51 -15.41
CA PHE A 127 -14.58 -3.33 -15.42
C PHE A 127 -13.76 -3.22 -14.13
N PHE A 128 -14.32 -3.59 -12.98
CA PHE A 128 -13.60 -3.69 -11.71
C PHE A 128 -12.42 -4.66 -11.79
N ILE A 129 -12.63 -5.86 -12.36
CA ILE A 129 -11.57 -6.87 -12.53
C ILE A 129 -10.47 -6.36 -13.48
N ILE A 130 -10.84 -5.71 -14.59
CA ILE A 130 -9.87 -5.12 -15.51
C ILE A 130 -9.02 -4.06 -14.79
N ARG A 131 -9.65 -3.14 -14.07
CA ARG A 131 -8.96 -2.10 -13.30
C ARG A 131 -8.04 -2.70 -12.23
N PHE A 132 -8.50 -3.73 -11.52
CA PHE A 132 -7.69 -4.47 -10.55
C PHE A 132 -6.36 -4.93 -11.14
N PHE A 133 -6.38 -5.60 -12.30
CA PHE A 133 -5.15 -6.06 -12.95
C PHE A 133 -4.31 -4.91 -13.51
N ILE A 134 -4.93 -3.84 -14.02
CA ILE A 134 -4.21 -2.65 -14.49
C ILE A 134 -3.43 -2.01 -13.34
N TYR A 135 -4.04 -1.84 -12.15
CA TYR A 135 -3.37 -1.25 -10.99
C TYR A 135 -2.12 -2.04 -10.61
N PHE A 136 -2.25 -3.35 -10.46
CA PHE A 136 -1.10 -4.22 -10.16
C PHE A 136 -0.06 -4.24 -11.28
N ALA A 137 -0.47 -4.25 -12.54
CA ALA A 137 0.46 -4.21 -13.67
C ALA A 137 1.31 -2.93 -13.66
N VAL A 138 0.68 -1.78 -13.40
CA VAL A 138 1.37 -0.48 -13.29
C VAL A 138 2.33 -0.49 -12.10
N TRP A 139 1.86 -0.88 -10.90
CA TRP A 139 2.70 -0.86 -9.69
C TRP A 139 3.85 -1.84 -9.76
N ILE A 140 3.60 -3.09 -10.17
CA ILE A 140 4.64 -4.11 -10.34
C ILE A 140 5.61 -3.66 -11.44
N GLY A 141 5.11 -3.28 -12.62
CA GLY A 141 5.95 -2.92 -13.76
C GLY A 141 6.92 -1.79 -13.44
N LEU A 142 6.41 -0.67 -12.89
CA LEU A 142 7.24 0.48 -12.54
C LEU A 142 8.19 0.18 -11.37
N THR A 143 7.74 -0.58 -10.38
CA THR A 143 8.61 -0.98 -9.26
C THR A 143 9.76 -1.86 -9.72
N GLN A 144 9.50 -2.86 -10.56
CA GLN A 144 10.55 -3.74 -11.08
C GLN A 144 11.52 -2.98 -11.98
N LEU A 145 11.02 -1.99 -12.73
CA LEU A 145 11.85 -1.11 -13.55
C LEU A 145 12.80 -0.26 -12.70
N LEU A 146 12.30 0.38 -11.64
CA LEU A 146 13.12 1.16 -10.70
C LEU A 146 14.18 0.29 -10.02
N ARG A 147 13.81 -0.93 -9.61
CA ARG A 147 14.77 -1.89 -9.03
C ARG A 147 15.84 -2.31 -10.03
N LYS A 148 15.46 -2.57 -11.28
CA LYS A 148 16.39 -2.92 -12.36
C LYS A 148 17.41 -1.80 -12.58
N PHE A 149 16.96 -0.55 -12.68
CA PHE A 149 17.89 0.58 -12.85
C PHE A 149 18.78 0.78 -11.64
N SER A 150 18.24 0.68 -10.43
CA SER A 150 19.03 0.79 -9.20
C SER A 150 20.05 -0.35 -9.04
N HIS A 151 19.79 -1.53 -9.59
CA HIS A 151 20.78 -2.61 -9.64
C HIS A 151 21.86 -2.34 -10.70
N ASN A 152 21.47 -1.88 -11.89
CA ASN A 152 22.42 -1.53 -12.94
C ASN A 152 23.30 -0.32 -12.55
N GLU A 153 22.79 0.57 -11.72
CA GLU A 153 23.55 1.68 -11.11
C GLU A 153 24.73 1.15 -10.28
N ASP A 154 24.56 0.07 -9.51
CA ASP A 154 25.65 -0.56 -8.77
C ASP A 154 26.70 -1.21 -9.69
N LEU A 155 26.28 -1.75 -10.83
CA LEU A 155 27.14 -2.52 -11.75
C LEU A 155 27.96 -1.62 -12.68
N GLU A 156 27.32 -0.65 -13.33
CA GLU A 156 27.97 0.24 -14.31
C GLU A 156 28.51 1.53 -13.66
N GLY A 157 27.92 1.97 -12.54
CA GLY A 157 28.22 3.28 -11.94
C GLY A 157 27.75 4.47 -12.79
N GLY A 158 28.17 5.67 -12.39
CA GLY A 158 27.83 6.93 -13.07
C GLY A 158 26.38 7.38 -12.87
N LEU A 159 25.97 8.42 -13.62
CA LEU A 159 24.65 9.06 -13.44
C LEU A 159 23.55 8.50 -14.36
N LYS A 160 23.89 7.72 -15.37
CA LYS A 160 22.95 7.25 -16.41
C LYS A 160 21.74 6.50 -15.84
N TYR A 161 21.96 5.59 -14.89
CA TYR A 161 20.85 4.84 -14.26
C TYR A 161 20.18 5.58 -13.12
N PHE A 162 20.92 6.50 -12.47
CA PHE A 162 20.34 7.43 -11.52
C PHE A 162 19.30 8.33 -12.20
N GLU A 163 19.65 8.97 -13.32
CA GLU A 163 18.74 9.83 -14.11
C GLU A 163 17.52 9.06 -14.61
N LYS A 164 17.69 7.80 -15.02
CA LYS A 164 16.56 6.92 -15.35
C LYS A 164 15.69 6.65 -14.13
N SER A 165 16.28 6.30 -12.99
CA SER A 165 15.53 6.05 -11.76
C SER A 165 14.77 7.29 -11.31
N GLU A 166 15.36 8.47 -11.44
CA GLU A 166 14.75 9.78 -11.18
C GLU A 166 13.54 10.03 -12.09
N PHE A 167 13.72 9.86 -13.41
CA PHE A 167 12.66 10.07 -14.39
C PHE A 167 11.48 9.10 -14.17
N TYR A 168 11.77 7.80 -14.02
CA TYR A 168 10.73 6.81 -13.79
C TYR A 168 10.11 6.90 -12.40
N SER A 169 10.78 7.52 -11.43
CA SER A 169 10.17 7.86 -10.13
C SER A 169 9.11 8.94 -10.29
N LYS A 170 9.31 9.94 -11.16
CA LYS A 170 8.26 10.93 -11.49
C LYS A 170 7.06 10.26 -12.14
N VAL A 171 7.31 9.40 -13.12
CA VAL A 171 6.26 8.60 -13.78
C VAL A 171 5.51 7.76 -12.75
N TYR A 172 6.24 7.08 -11.85
CA TYR A 172 5.65 6.29 -10.78
C TYR A 172 4.76 7.11 -9.86
N ILE A 173 5.22 8.25 -9.34
CA ILE A 173 4.43 9.08 -8.42
C ILE A 173 3.17 9.59 -9.11
N PHE A 174 3.26 10.05 -10.35
CA PHE A 174 2.10 10.51 -11.10
C PHE A 174 1.09 9.39 -11.36
N SER A 175 1.56 8.24 -11.84
CA SER A 175 0.72 7.06 -12.05
C SER A 175 0.10 6.55 -10.74
N LEU A 176 0.86 6.58 -9.64
CA LEU A 176 0.42 6.17 -8.32
C LEU A 176 -0.69 7.07 -7.79
N ALA A 177 -0.58 8.39 -7.93
CA ALA A 177 -1.60 9.33 -7.47
C ALA A 177 -2.98 9.01 -8.08
N LEU A 178 -3.03 8.63 -9.35
CA LEU A 178 -4.27 8.22 -10.01
C LEU A 178 -4.69 6.79 -9.62
N THR A 179 -3.80 5.82 -9.80
CA THR A 179 -4.12 4.40 -9.64
C THR A 179 -4.41 4.02 -8.18
N PHE A 180 -3.68 4.57 -7.20
CA PHE A 180 -3.95 4.31 -5.78
C PHE A 180 -5.26 4.93 -5.31
N SER A 181 -5.60 6.12 -5.82
CA SER A 181 -6.88 6.77 -5.52
C SER A 181 -8.03 5.93 -6.04
N LEU A 182 -7.99 5.54 -7.32
CA LEU A 182 -9.02 4.69 -7.92
C LEU A 182 -9.10 3.31 -7.26
N ALA A 183 -7.96 2.70 -6.92
CA ALA A 183 -7.92 1.42 -6.21
C ALA A 183 -8.52 1.52 -4.80
N THR A 184 -8.31 2.64 -4.10
CA THR A 184 -8.92 2.88 -2.78
C THR A 184 -10.42 3.10 -2.90
N PHE A 185 -10.88 3.74 -3.97
CA PHE A 185 -12.30 3.86 -4.27
C PHE A 185 -12.92 2.51 -4.58
N ASP A 186 -12.27 1.70 -5.41
CA ASP A 186 -12.73 0.37 -5.78
C ASP A 186 -12.74 -0.58 -4.58
N TRP A 187 -11.65 -0.67 -3.82
CA TRP A 187 -11.48 -1.76 -2.85
C TRP A 187 -11.96 -1.46 -1.44
N VAL A 188 -12.06 -0.19 -1.06
CA VAL A 188 -12.44 0.19 0.31
C VAL A 188 -13.67 1.07 0.32
N MET A 189 -13.70 2.14 -0.49
CA MET A 189 -14.85 3.04 -0.50
C MET A 189 -16.11 2.34 -1.02
N SER A 190 -16.01 1.54 -2.08
CA SER A 190 -17.16 0.88 -2.71
C SER A 190 -17.80 -0.25 -1.89
N ILE A 191 -17.23 -0.62 -0.74
CA ILE A 191 -17.90 -1.50 0.24
C ILE A 191 -19.26 -0.88 0.61
N ASP A 192 -19.28 0.46 0.77
CA ASP A 192 -20.48 1.27 0.82
C ASP A 192 -20.56 2.18 -0.42
N ALA A 193 -21.27 1.73 -1.46
CA ALA A 193 -21.44 2.48 -2.69
C ALA A 193 -22.46 3.61 -2.58
N HIS A 194 -23.15 3.81 -1.45
CA HIS A 194 -23.93 5.01 -1.21
C HIS A 194 -23.04 6.16 -0.74
N TRP A 195 -22.04 5.83 0.07
CA TRP A 195 -21.10 6.78 0.59
C TRP A 195 -20.01 7.19 -0.42
N PHE A 196 -19.53 8.43 -0.33
CA PHE A 196 -18.39 8.91 -1.10
C PHE A 196 -17.65 10.03 -0.36
N SER A 197 -16.34 10.15 -0.60
CA SER A 197 -15.56 11.26 -0.05
C SER A 197 -14.27 11.49 -0.85
N THR A 198 -14.05 12.74 -1.28
CA THR A 198 -12.92 13.10 -2.13
C THR A 198 -11.57 12.96 -1.43
N ILE A 199 -11.49 13.33 -0.15
CA ILE A 199 -10.25 13.28 0.66
C ILE A 199 -9.89 11.85 1.11
N PHE A 200 -10.80 10.87 0.94
CA PHE A 200 -10.63 9.52 1.45
C PHE A 200 -9.36 8.84 0.90
N ALA A 201 -9.10 8.95 -0.41
CA ALA A 201 -7.89 8.41 -1.02
C ALA A 201 -6.61 9.06 -0.46
N ILE A 202 -6.62 10.38 -0.28
CA ILE A 202 -5.48 11.13 0.26
C ILE A 202 -5.19 10.71 1.70
N ARG A 203 -6.24 10.55 2.53
CA ARG A 203 -6.13 10.05 3.91
C ARG A 203 -5.47 8.67 3.96
N ASN A 204 -5.96 7.73 3.13
CA ASN A 204 -5.39 6.38 3.04
C ASN A 204 -3.95 6.38 2.52
N PHE A 205 -3.61 7.28 1.59
CA PHE A 205 -2.25 7.43 1.09
C PHE A 205 -1.31 7.97 2.18
N ALA A 206 -1.74 9.01 2.91
CA ALA A 206 -0.98 9.56 4.03
C ALA A 206 -0.71 8.48 5.11
N MET A 207 -1.72 7.67 5.43
CA MET A 207 -1.58 6.50 6.31
C MET A 207 -0.58 5.47 5.75
N SER A 208 -0.70 5.13 4.47
CA SER A 208 0.18 4.18 3.79
C SER A 208 1.64 4.62 3.87
N PHE A 209 1.90 5.88 3.55
CA PHE A 209 3.24 6.45 3.59
C PHE A 209 3.78 6.51 5.03
N TYR A 210 2.95 6.93 5.99
CA TYR A 210 3.30 6.94 7.42
C TYR A 210 3.77 5.57 7.92
N HIS A 211 2.95 4.53 7.74
CA HIS A 211 3.28 3.18 8.20
C HIS A 211 4.50 2.60 7.48
N ALA A 212 4.68 2.88 6.19
CA ALA A 212 5.86 2.43 5.46
C ALA A 212 7.15 3.05 6.00
N VAL A 213 7.18 4.35 6.31
CA VAL A 213 8.37 4.99 6.90
C VAL A 213 8.67 4.41 8.28
N VAL A 214 7.63 4.16 9.10
CA VAL A 214 7.81 3.47 10.40
C VAL A 214 8.44 2.10 10.20
N LEU A 215 7.93 1.30 9.26
CA LEU A 215 8.48 -0.03 8.96
C LEU A 215 9.93 0.04 8.48
N ILE A 216 10.24 0.94 7.54
CA ILE A 216 11.60 1.18 7.04
C ILE A 216 12.53 1.54 8.21
N THR A 217 12.10 2.45 9.09
CA THR A 217 12.88 2.90 10.25
C THR A 217 13.18 1.75 11.21
N ILE A 218 12.19 0.93 11.52
CA ILE A 218 12.37 -0.26 12.38
C ILE A 218 13.38 -1.22 11.75
N ILE A 219 13.27 -1.50 10.45
CA ILE A 219 14.20 -2.39 9.75
C ILE A 219 15.63 -1.82 9.76
N ILE A 220 15.80 -0.51 9.53
CA ILE A 220 17.11 0.16 9.62
C ILE A 220 17.71 -0.03 11.01
N ILE A 221 16.94 0.22 12.08
CA ILE A 221 17.40 0.09 13.46
C ILE A 221 17.81 -1.36 13.76
N LEU A 222 17.00 -2.34 13.35
CA LEU A 222 17.31 -3.76 13.56
C LEU A 222 18.58 -4.18 12.82
N LEU A 223 18.73 -3.80 11.56
CA LEU A 223 19.92 -4.12 10.76
C LEU A 223 21.17 -3.41 11.28
N ASN A 224 21.04 -2.18 11.78
CA ASN A 224 22.13 -1.47 12.44
C ASN A 224 22.58 -2.20 13.73
N LYS A 225 21.64 -2.66 14.56
CA LYS A 225 21.96 -3.45 15.76
C LYS A 225 22.68 -4.76 15.44
N LEU A 226 22.44 -5.32 14.26
CA LEU A 226 23.14 -6.50 13.74
C LEU A 226 24.48 -6.18 13.04
N GLY A 227 24.85 -4.90 12.96
CA GLY A 227 26.12 -4.43 12.39
C GLY A 227 26.15 -4.33 10.86
N TYR A 228 25.00 -4.28 10.18
CA TYR A 228 24.94 -4.12 8.72
C TYR A 228 25.04 -2.66 8.25
N PHE A 229 24.78 -1.68 9.12
CA PHE A 229 24.85 -0.25 8.78
C PHE A 229 25.80 0.53 9.70
N PRO A 230 27.12 0.29 9.66
CA PRO A 230 28.08 0.98 10.54
C PRO A 230 28.12 2.51 10.35
N PHE A 231 27.65 3.03 9.21
CA PHE A 231 27.53 4.46 8.93
C PHE A 231 26.25 5.09 9.50
N PHE A 232 25.30 4.29 10.00
CA PHE A 232 24.06 4.78 10.59
C PHE A 232 24.39 5.58 11.87
N ASN A 233 23.81 6.77 11.98
CA ASN A 233 24.12 7.71 13.03
C ASN A 233 22.85 8.47 13.45
N LYS A 234 22.97 9.33 14.46
CA LYS A 234 21.85 10.09 15.02
C LYS A 234 21.15 11.00 14.00
N TYR A 235 21.85 11.51 12.99
CA TYR A 235 21.30 12.40 11.99
C TYR A 235 20.38 11.64 11.02
N HIS A 236 20.79 10.45 10.57
CA HIS A 236 19.92 9.56 9.78
C HIS A 236 18.63 9.20 10.54
N LEU A 237 18.75 8.86 11.82
CA LEU A 237 17.58 8.57 12.67
C LEU A 237 16.68 9.80 12.85
N GLN A 238 17.27 10.98 13.02
CA GLN A 238 16.53 12.21 13.16
C GLN A 238 15.71 12.53 11.90
N ASP A 239 16.27 12.33 10.71
CA ASP A 239 15.54 12.57 9.46
C ASP A 239 14.39 11.58 9.27
N LEU A 240 14.60 10.29 9.54
CA LEU A 240 13.51 9.30 9.56
C LEU A 240 12.40 9.67 10.56
N THR A 241 12.78 10.14 11.75
CA THR A 241 11.83 10.55 12.79
C THR A 241 11.05 11.80 12.38
N LYS A 242 11.68 12.76 11.67
CA LYS A 242 10.97 13.92 11.11
C LYS A 242 9.89 13.49 10.12
N TYR A 243 10.17 12.53 9.24
CA TYR A 243 9.13 11.98 8.34
C TYR A 243 7.97 11.41 9.15
N ILE A 244 8.23 10.54 10.13
CA ILE A 244 7.20 9.92 10.98
C ILE A 244 6.36 11.00 11.68
N PHE A 245 7.00 12.00 12.27
CA PHE A 245 6.32 13.08 12.97
C PHE A 245 5.43 13.90 12.04
N ILE A 246 5.97 14.38 10.91
CA ILE A 246 5.21 15.20 9.95
C ILE A 246 4.05 14.40 9.36
N LEU A 247 4.27 13.13 9.01
CA LEU A 247 3.21 12.28 8.44
C LEU A 247 2.11 11.96 9.45
N SER A 248 2.42 11.85 10.74
CA SER A 248 1.40 11.70 11.78
C SER A 248 0.49 12.93 11.88
N ILE A 249 1.04 14.14 11.72
CA ILE A 249 0.28 15.39 11.70
C ILE A 249 -0.58 15.46 10.43
N ILE A 250 -0.01 15.14 9.26
CA ILE A 250 -0.76 15.13 7.99
C ILE A 250 -1.92 14.14 8.05
N TRP A 251 -1.69 12.95 8.58
CA TRP A 251 -2.76 11.96 8.75
C TRP A 251 -3.86 12.48 9.67
N ALA A 252 -3.51 12.99 10.86
CA ALA A 252 -4.47 13.54 11.81
C ALA A 252 -5.27 14.71 11.21
N TYR A 253 -4.60 15.59 10.45
CA TYR A 253 -5.25 16.65 9.69
C TYR A 253 -6.26 16.09 8.68
N THR A 254 -5.85 15.18 7.80
CA THR A 254 -6.76 14.64 6.76
C THR A 254 -7.93 13.87 7.35
N TRP A 255 -7.72 13.14 8.44
CA TRP A 255 -8.77 12.45 9.18
C TRP A 255 -9.77 13.46 9.77
N PHE A 256 -9.26 14.47 10.49
CA PHE A 256 -10.11 15.48 11.13
C PHE A 256 -10.86 16.33 10.09
N SER A 257 -10.20 16.76 9.02
CA SER A 257 -10.83 17.52 7.93
C SER A 257 -11.95 16.74 7.26
N GLN A 258 -11.80 15.43 7.09
CA GLN A 258 -12.87 14.59 6.55
C GLN A 258 -14.05 14.52 7.52
N TYR A 259 -13.77 14.26 8.80
CA TYR A 259 -14.80 14.14 9.82
C TYR A 259 -15.58 15.45 10.01
N ILE A 260 -14.88 16.58 10.21
CA ILE A 260 -15.52 17.85 10.55
C ILE A 260 -16.43 18.36 9.42
N LEU A 261 -16.06 18.15 8.16
CA LEU A 261 -16.88 18.59 7.02
C LEU A 261 -18.18 17.78 6.93
N ILE A 262 -18.09 16.45 7.07
CA ILE A 262 -19.26 15.56 7.04
C ILE A 262 -20.16 15.83 8.25
N TRP A 263 -19.57 15.97 9.44
CA TRP A 263 -20.30 16.29 10.66
C TRP A 263 -20.99 17.67 10.60
N TYR A 264 -20.31 18.68 10.07
CA TYR A 264 -20.84 20.05 10.01
C TYR A 264 -21.97 20.19 8.99
N ALA A 265 -21.83 19.61 7.79
CA ALA A 265 -22.86 19.66 6.76
C ALA A 265 -24.04 18.71 7.05
N ASN A 266 -23.77 17.61 7.77
CA ASN A 266 -24.74 16.62 8.23
C ASN A 266 -25.71 16.13 7.14
N ILE A 267 -25.17 15.86 5.94
CA ILE A 267 -25.94 15.30 4.82
C ILE A 267 -26.22 13.81 5.13
N PRO A 268 -27.49 13.35 5.12
CA PRO A 268 -27.84 11.99 5.54
C PRO A 268 -27.03 10.89 4.83
N GLU A 269 -26.83 11.02 3.52
CA GLU A 269 -26.10 10.05 2.70
C GLU A 269 -24.62 9.90 3.08
N GLU A 270 -24.00 10.95 3.63
CA GLU A 270 -22.57 10.94 3.99
C GLU A 270 -22.33 10.61 5.47
N THR A 271 -23.32 10.89 6.33
CA THR A 271 -23.21 10.81 7.79
C THR A 271 -23.30 9.38 8.33
N VAL A 272 -23.95 8.47 7.62
CA VAL A 272 -24.08 7.04 7.99
C VAL A 272 -22.72 6.37 8.24
N TYR A 273 -21.65 6.86 7.60
CA TYR A 273 -20.30 6.34 7.82
C TYR A 273 -19.74 6.58 9.25
N TYR A 274 -20.23 7.61 9.95
CA TYR A 274 -19.74 8.01 11.28
C TYR A 274 -20.72 7.76 12.43
N VAL A 275 -21.92 7.27 12.14
CA VAL A 275 -22.98 6.95 13.12
C VAL A 275 -22.99 5.46 13.41
#